data_AF-A0A1Q8BNJ6-F1
#
_entry.id   AF-A0A1Q8BNJ6-F1
#
_cell.length_a   1.000
_cell.length_b   1.000
_cell.length_c   1.000
_cell.angle_alpha   90.00
_cell.angle_beta   90.00
_cell.angle_gamma   90.00
#
_symmetry.space_group_name_H-M   'P 1'
#
loop_
_entity.id
_entity.type
_entity.pdbx_description
1 polymer ?
#
loop_
_entity_poly.entity_id
_entity_poly.type
_entity_poly.pdbx_seq_one_letter_code
_entity_poly.pdbx_strand_id
1 'polypeptide(L)'
;MLVAYLQTERLSFLLLAGVTGAWGLLTKLPGLTVGLAMIYATLTILHVRRRLNSRTPATIGLVALLALLPAVAYYLWALHLAYSYPPYHLAGEGNWLWNDGLRRWLDKNYFLPLLSWHFNYWVWTQPVIVLVAFGTISPFCGFGLPEHRRDFASGRNTSAKAPWLFHYWLLGGVFYYVIGAKELMSNGWNFQIINPPAAALAGHAIITIASFIAKITPTSVRSLLKVAIIASSLATIGVLGTKRLRLLYYPFSEQGYELGLALRQVSQPRDLVVTIANDLGNPIVIYYSQRRGWPFPPPTPSRDFVELPADDRESIQMFEELRAKGAAWLGIVAAQQGVLRREHPLLLAHFEHTSPLYRRDPKWHIYSIIPGDKKN
;
A
#
# COMPACT_ATOMS: atom_id res chain seq x y z
N MET A 1 -20.46 -6.37 7.36
CA MET A 1 -21.17 -7.64 7.64
C MET A 1 -21.24 -7.97 9.12
N LEU A 2 -20.15 -7.90 9.87
CA LEU A 2 -20.18 -8.14 11.33
C LEU A 2 -21.23 -7.28 12.06
N VAL A 3 -21.27 -5.96 11.81
CA VAL A 3 -22.27 -5.07 12.42
C VAL A 3 -23.71 -5.53 12.11
N ALA A 4 -23.99 -5.99 10.88
CA ALA A 4 -25.30 -6.49 10.50
C ALA A 4 -25.65 -7.78 11.26
N TYR A 5 -24.68 -8.68 11.49
CA TYR A 5 -24.86 -9.83 12.38
C TYR A 5 -25.15 -9.37 13.81
N LEU A 6 -24.39 -8.43 14.36
CA LEU A 6 -24.58 -7.94 15.73
C LEU A 6 -25.96 -7.28 15.95
N GLN A 7 -26.57 -6.76 14.88
CA GLN A 7 -27.91 -6.15 14.91
C GLN A 7 -29.04 -7.17 14.68
N THR A 8 -28.84 -8.16 13.81
CA THR A 8 -29.92 -9.06 13.34
C THR A 8 -29.81 -10.50 13.83
N GLU A 9 -28.65 -10.89 14.37
CA GLU A 9 -28.29 -12.24 14.81
C GLU A 9 -28.35 -13.31 13.70
N ARG A 10 -28.47 -12.90 12.44
CA ARG A 10 -28.49 -13.83 11.30
C ARG A 10 -27.09 -14.38 11.02
N LEU A 11 -26.92 -15.69 11.22
CA LEU A 11 -25.64 -16.39 11.03
C LEU A 11 -25.02 -16.16 9.64
N SER A 12 -25.84 -15.99 8.60
CA SER A 12 -25.36 -15.69 7.24
C SER A 12 -24.48 -14.44 7.18
N PHE A 13 -24.81 -13.39 7.95
CA PHE A 13 -23.98 -12.19 8.02
C PHE A 13 -22.67 -12.42 8.79
N LEU A 14 -22.67 -13.31 9.78
CA LEU A 14 -21.43 -13.66 10.49
C LEU A 14 -20.50 -14.47 9.59
N LEU A 15 -21.04 -15.46 8.87
CA LEU A 15 -20.26 -16.24 7.90
C LEU A 15 -19.71 -15.35 6.79
N LEU A 16 -20.53 -14.45 6.25
CA LEU A 16 -20.08 -13.49 5.24
C LEU A 16 -19.02 -12.52 5.82
N ALA A 17 -19.11 -12.14 7.10
CA ALA A 17 -18.07 -11.36 7.77
C ALA A 17 -16.76 -12.17 7.89
N GLY A 18 -16.84 -13.46 8.18
CA GLY A 18 -15.69 -14.37 8.17
C GLY A 18 -15.04 -14.46 6.79
N VAL A 19 -15.83 -14.72 5.73
CA VAL A 19 -15.33 -14.82 4.35
C VAL A 19 -14.70 -13.51 3.88
N THR A 20 -15.38 -12.38 4.07
CA THR A 20 -14.84 -11.06 3.67
C THR A 20 -13.63 -10.64 4.51
N GLY A 21 -13.59 -11.02 5.80
CA GLY A 21 -12.44 -10.83 6.67
C GLY A 21 -11.23 -11.65 6.21
N ALA A 22 -11.43 -12.94 5.92
CA ALA A 22 -10.40 -13.83 5.38
C ALA A 22 -9.84 -13.28 4.06
N TRP A 23 -10.71 -12.86 3.14
CA TRP A 23 -10.31 -12.22 1.89
C TRP A 23 -9.45 -10.97 2.14
N GLY A 24 -9.87 -10.10 3.05
CA GLY A 24 -9.12 -8.89 3.41
C GLY A 24 -7.69 -9.19 3.89
N LEU A 25 -7.55 -10.20 4.75
CA LEU A 25 -6.25 -10.62 5.30
C LEU A 25 -5.36 -11.32 4.27
N LEU A 26 -5.96 -12.11 3.38
CA LEU A 26 -5.28 -12.72 2.23
C LEU A 26 -4.79 -11.67 1.24
N THR A 27 -5.49 -10.53 1.13
CA THR A 27 -5.06 -9.45 0.25
C THR A 27 -3.80 -8.78 0.80
N LYS A 28 -3.81 -8.34 2.07
CA LYS A 28 -2.65 -7.69 2.73
C LYS A 28 -2.75 -7.75 4.27
N LEU A 29 -1.61 -7.95 4.94
CA LEU A 29 -1.47 -7.90 6.42
C LEU A 29 -2.04 -6.63 7.09
N PRO A 30 -1.90 -5.41 6.53
CA PRO A 30 -2.57 -4.21 7.04
C PRO A 30 -4.08 -4.37 7.32
N GLY A 31 -4.76 -5.34 6.70
CA GLY A 31 -6.16 -5.68 7.01
C GLY A 31 -6.41 -6.04 8.48
N LEU A 32 -5.38 -6.47 9.23
CA LEU A 32 -5.49 -6.73 10.67
C LEU A 32 -5.88 -5.49 11.49
N THR A 33 -5.60 -4.29 10.99
CA THR A 33 -5.95 -3.01 11.65
C THR A 33 -7.45 -2.88 11.90
N VAL A 34 -8.29 -3.50 11.07
CA VAL A 34 -9.76 -3.51 11.21
C VAL A 34 -10.21 -4.32 12.43
N GLY A 35 -9.38 -5.24 12.92
CA GLY A 35 -9.69 -6.10 14.07
C GLY A 35 -10.07 -5.32 15.33
N LEU A 36 -9.40 -4.20 15.62
CA LEU A 36 -9.74 -3.36 16.77
C LEU A 36 -11.14 -2.73 16.64
N ALA A 37 -11.49 -2.26 15.45
CA ALA A 37 -12.84 -1.75 15.17
C ALA A 37 -13.90 -2.86 15.32
N MET A 38 -13.60 -4.08 14.88
CA MET A 38 -14.49 -5.23 15.01
C MET A 38 -14.71 -5.65 16.47
N ILE A 39 -13.64 -5.68 17.28
CA ILE A 39 -13.72 -5.94 18.73
C ILE A 39 -14.57 -4.87 19.41
N TYR A 40 -14.26 -3.59 19.16
CA TYR A 40 -15.02 -2.47 19.70
C TYR A 40 -16.51 -2.54 19.35
N ALA A 41 -16.84 -2.79 18.07
CA ALA A 41 -18.22 -2.91 17.62
C ALA A 41 -18.95 -4.05 18.31
N THR A 42 -18.29 -5.20 18.44
CA THR A 42 -18.84 -6.40 19.10
C THR A 42 -19.17 -6.11 20.55
N LEU A 43 -18.22 -5.59 21.32
CA LEU A 43 -18.41 -5.30 22.73
C LEU A 43 -19.49 -4.23 22.94
N THR A 44 -19.44 -3.14 22.17
CA THR A 44 -20.37 -2.01 22.32
C THR A 44 -21.80 -2.40 21.96
N ILE A 45 -22.01 -3.03 20.80
CA ILE A 45 -23.35 -3.37 20.32
C ILE A 45 -23.98 -4.46 21.20
N LEU A 46 -23.22 -5.50 21.58
CA LEU A 46 -23.75 -6.56 22.44
C LEU A 46 -24.06 -6.04 23.86
N HIS A 47 -23.22 -5.15 24.39
CA HIS A 47 -23.47 -4.51 25.69
C HIS A 47 -24.76 -3.69 25.67
N VAL A 48 -24.94 -2.80 24.68
CA VAL A 48 -26.15 -1.98 24.53
C VAL A 48 -27.40 -2.83 24.34
N ARG A 49 -27.31 -3.93 23.58
CA ARG A 49 -28.43 -4.88 23.40
C ARG A 49 -28.66 -5.78 24.61
N ARG A 50 -27.84 -5.71 25.66
CA ARG A 50 -27.84 -6.63 26.82
C ARG A 50 -27.74 -8.11 26.41
N ARG A 51 -26.98 -8.37 25.34
CA ARG A 51 -26.78 -9.71 24.74
C ARG A 51 -25.33 -10.18 24.86
N LEU A 52 -24.53 -9.54 25.70
CA LEU A 52 -23.16 -9.97 26.01
C LEU A 52 -23.21 -11.21 26.92
N ASN A 53 -23.52 -12.38 26.34
CA ASN A 53 -23.37 -13.68 26.98
C ASN A 53 -22.04 -14.32 26.52
N SER A 54 -21.55 -15.37 27.18
CA SER A 54 -20.29 -16.01 26.77
C SER A 54 -20.39 -16.74 25.42
N ARG A 55 -21.59 -17.12 24.99
CA ARG A 55 -21.82 -17.89 23.76
C ARG A 55 -21.60 -17.06 22.50
N THR A 56 -22.12 -15.84 22.44
CA THR A 56 -22.08 -15.00 21.24
C THR A 56 -20.65 -14.57 20.87
N PRO A 57 -19.81 -14.03 21.78
CA PRO A 57 -18.39 -13.79 21.52
C PRO A 57 -17.63 -15.07 21.19
N ALA A 58 -17.96 -16.21 21.80
CA ALA A 58 -17.35 -17.49 21.44
C ALA A 58 -17.68 -17.92 20.01
N THR A 59 -18.93 -17.76 19.55
CA THR A 59 -19.32 -18.03 18.17
C THR A 59 -18.62 -17.08 17.19
N ILE A 60 -18.55 -15.79 17.51
CA ILE A 60 -17.80 -14.80 16.70
C ILE A 60 -16.32 -15.18 16.65
N GLY A 61 -15.73 -15.55 17.80
CA GLY A 61 -14.35 -15.99 17.93
C GLY A 61 -14.06 -17.24 17.09
N LEU A 62 -14.95 -18.23 17.11
CA LEU A 62 -14.83 -19.43 16.27
C LEU A 62 -14.82 -19.07 14.79
N VAL A 63 -15.75 -18.24 14.33
CA VAL A 63 -15.78 -17.81 12.92
C VAL A 63 -14.53 -16.99 12.57
N ALA A 64 -14.05 -16.13 13.47
CA ALA A 64 -12.81 -15.39 13.28
C ALA A 64 -11.59 -16.32 13.17
N LEU A 65 -11.49 -17.33 14.02
CA LEU A 65 -10.43 -18.35 13.96
C LEU A 65 -10.48 -19.12 12.65
N LEU A 66 -11.66 -19.58 12.24
CA LEU A 66 -11.84 -20.27 10.95
C LEU A 66 -11.49 -19.36 9.76
N ALA A 67 -11.83 -18.08 9.83
CA ALA A 67 -11.47 -17.08 8.81
C ALA A 67 -9.96 -16.80 8.75
N LEU A 68 -9.22 -17.00 9.85
CA LEU A 68 -7.77 -16.84 9.88
C LEU A 68 -7.03 -18.03 9.26
N LEU A 69 -7.60 -19.24 9.29
CA LEU A 69 -6.91 -20.45 8.80
C LEU A 69 -6.41 -20.33 7.35
N PRO A 70 -7.20 -19.85 6.36
CA PRO A 70 -6.69 -19.69 4.99
C PRO A 70 -5.55 -18.68 4.90
N ALA A 71 -5.63 -17.57 5.66
CA ALA A 71 -4.58 -16.56 5.69
C ALA A 71 -3.28 -17.15 6.26
N VAL A 72 -3.36 -17.83 7.40
CA VAL A 72 -2.21 -18.51 8.02
C VAL A 72 -1.61 -19.53 7.06
N ALA A 73 -2.42 -20.39 6.44
CA ALA A 73 -1.94 -21.37 5.48
C ALA A 73 -1.23 -20.72 4.27
N TYR A 74 -1.79 -19.63 3.75
CA TYR A 74 -1.19 -18.87 2.64
C TYR A 74 0.16 -18.26 3.04
N TYR A 75 0.27 -17.60 4.20
CA TYR A 75 1.53 -16.99 4.64
C TYR A 75 2.59 -18.05 5.01
N LEU A 76 2.18 -19.21 5.54
CA LEU A 76 3.09 -20.34 5.74
C LEU A 76 3.61 -20.88 4.42
N TRP A 77 2.76 -20.97 3.40
CA TRP A 77 3.18 -21.35 2.06
C TRP A 77 4.10 -20.30 1.41
N ALA A 78 3.82 -19.02 1.59
CA ALA A 78 4.68 -17.93 1.13
C ALA A 78 6.07 -17.96 1.80
N LEU A 79 6.12 -18.25 3.11
CA LEU A 79 7.38 -18.49 3.83
C LEU A 79 8.14 -19.69 3.26
N HIS A 80 7.44 -20.80 3.00
CA HIS A 80 8.06 -21.96 2.35
C HIS A 80 8.65 -21.59 0.98
N LEU A 81 7.91 -20.88 0.14
CA LEU A 81 8.41 -20.42 -1.16
C LEU A 81 9.65 -19.54 -1.02
N ALA A 82 9.59 -18.56 -0.12
CA ALA A 82 10.68 -17.61 0.11
C ALA A 82 11.96 -18.28 0.60
N TYR A 83 11.88 -19.40 1.33
CA TYR A 83 13.08 -20.10 1.81
C TYR A 83 13.51 -21.28 0.94
N SER A 84 12.62 -21.83 0.11
CA SER A 84 12.91 -23.01 -0.70
C SER A 84 13.24 -22.70 -2.16
N TYR A 85 12.84 -21.54 -2.70
CA TYR A 85 13.04 -21.20 -4.11
C TYR A 85 13.74 -19.84 -4.29
N PRO A 86 14.68 -19.74 -5.25
CA PRO A 86 15.26 -18.46 -5.65
C PRO A 86 14.16 -17.44 -6.05
N PRO A 87 14.30 -16.15 -5.72
CA PRO A 87 15.51 -15.47 -5.24
C PRO A 87 15.75 -15.52 -3.72
N TYR A 88 15.08 -16.42 -2.99
CA TYR A 88 15.19 -16.55 -1.54
C TYR A 88 14.85 -15.27 -0.78
N HIS A 89 13.70 -14.68 -1.09
CA HIS A 89 13.28 -13.38 -0.55
C HIS A 89 11.84 -13.43 -0.05
N LEU A 90 11.60 -12.95 1.17
CA LEU A 90 10.28 -12.76 1.73
C LEU A 90 9.88 -11.28 1.66
N ALA A 91 8.69 -11.01 1.12
CA ALA A 91 8.16 -9.65 1.05
C ALA A 91 8.02 -9.02 2.45
N GLY A 92 8.57 -7.82 2.62
CA GLY A 92 8.55 -7.07 3.88
C GLY A 92 9.56 -7.56 4.92
N GLU A 93 10.46 -8.47 4.56
CA GLU A 93 11.59 -8.86 5.42
C GLU A 93 12.50 -7.66 5.70
N GLY A 94 12.98 -7.53 6.94
CA GLY A 94 13.85 -6.42 7.34
C GLY A 94 13.15 -5.08 7.60
N ASN A 95 11.82 -5.00 7.43
CA ASN A 95 11.06 -3.76 7.56
C ASN A 95 10.30 -3.60 8.89
N TRP A 96 10.46 -4.53 9.83
CA TRP A 96 9.74 -4.51 11.10
C TRP A 96 10.59 -3.94 12.24
N LEU A 97 9.92 -3.48 13.29
CA LEU A 97 10.55 -2.84 14.45
C LEU A 97 11.66 -3.71 15.07
N TRP A 98 11.47 -5.03 15.11
CA TRP A 98 12.43 -5.98 15.68
C TRP A 98 13.65 -6.26 14.78
N ASN A 99 13.64 -5.87 13.50
CA ASN A 99 14.80 -6.04 12.62
C ASN A 99 15.87 -4.97 12.88
N ASP A 100 15.45 -3.71 12.99
CA ASP A 100 16.37 -2.57 13.16
C ASP A 100 16.49 -2.10 14.62
N GLY A 101 15.51 -2.44 15.47
CA GLY A 101 15.42 -2.05 16.87
C GLY A 101 14.85 -0.64 17.09
N LEU A 102 14.28 -0.42 18.28
CA LEU A 102 13.58 0.83 18.64
C LEU A 102 14.47 2.07 18.54
N ARG A 103 15.76 1.96 18.91
CA ARG A 103 16.69 3.10 18.91
C ARG A 103 16.86 3.69 17.50
N ARG A 104 17.17 2.86 16.50
CA ARG A 104 17.32 3.32 15.11
C ARG A 104 16.04 3.90 14.53
N TRP A 105 14.89 3.40 14.97
CA TRP A 105 13.59 3.96 14.56
C TRP A 105 13.36 5.36 15.14
N LEU A 106 13.70 5.57 16.42
CA LEU A 106 13.67 6.89 17.04
C LEU A 106 14.66 7.86 16.39
N ASP A 107 15.87 7.41 16.07
CA ASP A 107 16.88 8.22 15.37
C ASP A 107 16.39 8.69 13.99
N LYS A 108 15.51 7.90 13.34
CA LYS A 108 14.84 8.26 12.07
C LYS A 108 13.55 9.08 12.28
N ASN A 109 13.30 9.62 13.47
CA ASN A 109 12.07 10.30 13.86
C ASN A 109 10.81 9.47 13.53
N TYR A 110 10.93 8.14 13.69
CA TYR A 110 9.88 7.18 13.35
C TYR A 110 9.34 7.29 11.92
N PHE A 111 10.12 7.84 10.99
CA PHE A 111 9.71 8.11 9.61
C PHE A 111 8.54 9.10 9.48
N LEU A 112 8.29 9.95 10.49
CA LEU A 112 7.22 10.96 10.44
C LEU A 112 7.32 11.95 9.26
N PRO A 113 8.51 12.44 8.86
CA PRO A 113 8.62 13.31 7.68
C PRO A 113 8.16 12.61 6.41
N LEU A 114 8.51 11.33 6.25
CA LEU A 114 8.15 10.53 5.09
C LEU A 114 6.66 10.14 5.12
N LEU A 115 6.10 9.89 6.31
CA LEU A 115 4.66 9.70 6.50
C LEU A 115 3.90 10.95 6.05
N SER A 116 4.33 12.13 6.51
CA SER A 116 3.76 13.40 6.10
C SER A 116 3.81 13.56 4.57
N TRP A 117 4.96 13.25 3.96
CA TRP A 117 5.09 13.29 2.50
C TRP A 117 4.10 12.35 1.80
N HIS A 118 3.99 11.09 2.22
CA HIS A 118 3.05 10.12 1.63
C HIS A 118 1.60 10.60 1.70
N PHE A 119 1.16 11.09 2.85
CA PHE A 119 -0.21 11.59 3.01
C PHE A 119 -0.43 12.85 2.19
N ASN A 120 0.54 13.77 2.21
CA ASN A 120 0.42 15.05 1.55
C ASN A 120 0.58 14.99 0.05
N TYR A 121 1.16 13.96 -0.55
CA TYR A 121 1.38 13.89 -1.99
C TYR A 121 0.69 12.71 -2.67
N TRP A 122 0.45 11.62 -1.93
CA TRP A 122 0.12 10.33 -2.53
C TRP A 122 -1.23 9.77 -2.08
N VAL A 123 -1.52 9.82 -0.78
CA VAL A 123 -2.75 9.22 -0.24
C VAL A 123 -3.91 10.21 -0.30
N TRP A 124 -3.76 11.43 0.26
CA TRP A 124 -4.85 12.40 0.41
C TRP A 124 -4.49 13.80 -0.12
N THR A 125 -5.51 14.62 -0.28
CA THR A 125 -5.36 16.07 -0.53
C THR A 125 -5.52 16.85 0.77
N GLN A 126 -5.00 18.09 0.81
CA GLN A 126 -5.06 18.93 2.01
C GLN A 126 -6.47 19.08 2.60
N PRO A 127 -7.54 19.31 1.81
CA PRO A 127 -8.89 19.41 2.40
C PRO A 127 -9.32 18.12 3.08
N VAL A 128 -8.97 16.96 2.52
CA VAL A 128 -9.28 15.67 3.13
C VAL A 128 -8.53 15.50 4.45
N ILE A 129 -7.23 15.82 4.50
CA ILE A 129 -6.43 15.76 5.73
C ILE A 129 -7.06 16.60 6.84
N VAL A 130 -7.41 17.85 6.53
CA VAL A 130 -8.04 18.78 7.49
C VAL A 130 -9.40 18.26 7.96
N LEU A 131 -10.23 17.76 7.05
CA LEU A 131 -11.54 17.21 7.39
C LEU A 131 -11.44 15.93 8.20
N VAL A 132 -10.48 15.05 7.93
CA VAL A 132 -10.23 13.85 8.74
C VAL A 132 -9.80 14.26 10.15
N ALA A 133 -8.82 15.17 10.28
CA ALA A 133 -8.37 15.65 11.58
C ALA A 133 -9.52 16.27 12.39
N PHE A 134 -10.31 17.14 11.77
CA PHE A 134 -11.50 17.73 12.41
C PHE A 134 -12.55 16.66 12.75
N GLY A 135 -12.81 15.70 11.87
CA GLY A 135 -13.75 14.60 12.08
C GLY A 135 -13.35 13.69 13.24
N THR A 136 -12.04 13.46 13.41
CA THR A 136 -11.49 12.69 14.54
C THR A 136 -11.66 13.44 15.86
N ILE A 137 -11.39 14.75 15.89
CA ILE A 137 -11.33 15.57 17.11
C ILE A 137 -12.71 16.10 17.54
N SER A 138 -13.59 16.43 16.59
CA SER A 138 -14.87 17.09 16.86
C SER A 138 -15.80 16.39 17.87
N PRO A 139 -15.84 15.04 17.96
CA PRO A 139 -16.60 14.36 19.02
C PRO A 139 -16.08 14.66 20.43
N PHE A 140 -14.77 14.84 20.61
CA PHE A 140 -14.15 15.12 21.90
C PHE A 140 -14.33 16.58 22.34
N CYS A 141 -14.36 17.51 21.38
CA CYS A 141 -14.55 18.94 21.64
C CYS A 141 -16.02 19.35 21.86
N GLY A 142 -16.96 18.39 21.91
CA GLY A 142 -18.37 18.69 22.14
C GLY A 142 -19.11 19.31 20.94
N PHE A 143 -18.47 19.35 19.76
CA PHE A 143 -19.11 19.75 18.50
C PHE A 143 -20.02 18.65 17.91
N GLY A 144 -20.08 17.48 18.55
CA GLY A 144 -20.88 16.34 18.12
C GLY A 144 -22.35 16.68 17.88
N LEU A 145 -22.95 16.03 16.87
CA LEU A 145 -24.37 16.13 16.59
C LEU A 145 -25.20 15.74 17.84
N PRO A 146 -26.33 16.43 18.12
CA PRO A 146 -27.14 16.18 19.31
C PRO A 146 -27.60 14.72 19.48
N GLU A 147 -27.71 13.97 18.39
CA GLU A 147 -28.06 12.54 18.39
C GLU A 147 -27.04 11.67 19.14
N HIS A 148 -25.74 12.01 19.11
CA HIS A 148 -24.72 11.26 19.86
C HIS A 148 -24.88 11.37 21.38
N ARG A 149 -25.49 12.46 21.88
CA ARG A 149 -25.74 12.65 23.32
C ARG A 149 -27.03 12.01 23.81
N ARG A 150 -28.03 11.80 22.95
CA ARG A 150 -29.35 11.27 23.36
C ARG A 150 -29.44 9.74 23.29
N ASP A 151 -28.73 9.11 22.37
CA ASP A 151 -28.85 7.66 22.12
C ASP A 151 -28.32 6.77 23.27
N PHE A 152 -27.42 7.27 24.13
CA PHE A 152 -26.98 6.54 25.33
C PHE A 152 -27.99 6.60 26.49
N ALA A 153 -28.90 7.58 26.50
CA ALA A 153 -29.81 7.83 27.62
C ALA A 153 -31.25 7.35 27.36
N SER A 154 -31.71 7.27 26.10
CA SER A 154 -33.08 6.84 25.80
C SER A 154 -33.13 5.36 25.38
N GLY A 155 -33.49 4.48 26.32
CA GLY A 155 -33.72 3.04 26.09
C GLY A 155 -34.95 2.70 25.23
N ARG A 156 -35.25 3.47 24.17
CA ARG A 156 -36.36 3.21 23.23
C ARG A 156 -35.82 2.91 21.84
N ASN A 157 -35.84 1.63 21.46
CA ASN A 157 -35.86 1.10 20.08
C ASN A 157 -34.96 1.77 19.01
N THR A 158 -33.84 2.37 19.38
CA THR A 158 -32.82 2.78 18.43
C THR A 158 -31.88 1.58 18.19
N SER A 159 -31.68 1.23 16.92
CA SER A 159 -30.73 0.18 16.52
C SER A 159 -29.38 0.39 17.23
N ALA A 160 -28.87 -0.60 17.95
CA ALA A 160 -27.61 -0.47 18.67
C ALA A 160 -26.46 -0.14 17.71
N LYS A 161 -25.77 0.98 17.97
CA LYS A 161 -24.72 1.56 17.11
C LYS A 161 -23.32 1.36 17.71
N ALA A 162 -22.31 1.50 16.86
CA ALA A 162 -20.89 1.57 17.24
C ALA A 162 -20.33 2.95 16.86
N PRO A 163 -20.57 4.01 17.67
CA PRO A 163 -20.28 5.39 17.29
C PRO A 163 -18.79 5.68 17.05
N TRP A 164 -17.90 5.00 17.77
CA TRP A 164 -16.44 5.20 17.66
C TRP A 164 -15.76 4.19 16.73
N LEU A 165 -16.51 3.50 15.86
CA LEU A 165 -15.99 2.43 15.01
C LEU A 165 -14.76 2.85 14.21
N PHE A 166 -14.82 4.02 13.56
CA PHE A 166 -13.74 4.51 12.72
C PHE A 166 -12.55 5.04 13.52
N HIS A 167 -12.76 5.52 14.75
CA HIS A 167 -11.65 5.88 15.66
C HIS A 167 -10.86 4.63 16.09
N TYR A 168 -11.55 3.55 16.45
CA TYR A 168 -10.88 2.27 16.77
C TYR A 168 -10.20 1.65 15.55
N TRP A 169 -10.71 1.88 14.34
CA TRP A 169 -10.02 1.50 13.11
C TRP A 169 -8.71 2.28 12.95
N LEU A 170 -8.75 3.62 13.05
CA LEU A 170 -7.54 4.44 12.97
C LEU A 170 -6.53 4.08 14.07
N LEU A 171 -7.00 3.77 15.28
CA LEU A 171 -6.16 3.28 16.37
C LEU A 171 -5.44 1.98 15.99
N GLY A 172 -6.11 1.06 15.29
CA GLY A 172 -5.47 -0.13 14.71
C GLY A 172 -4.35 0.23 13.75
N GLY A 173 -4.56 1.25 12.91
CA GLY A 173 -3.53 1.81 12.04
C GLY A 173 -2.32 2.35 12.80
N VAL A 174 -2.54 3.02 13.95
CA VAL A 174 -1.45 3.51 14.82
C VAL A 174 -0.63 2.34 15.37
N PHE A 175 -1.27 1.29 15.88
CA PHE A 175 -0.54 0.09 16.35
C PHE A 175 0.26 -0.56 15.23
N TYR A 176 -0.31 -0.66 14.03
CA TYR A 176 0.40 -1.19 12.86
C TYR A 176 1.59 -0.30 12.45
N TYR A 177 1.44 1.03 12.51
CA TYR A 177 2.53 1.97 12.27
C TYR A 177 3.66 1.82 13.30
N VAL A 178 3.33 1.60 14.58
CA VAL A 178 4.33 1.35 15.62
C VAL A 178 5.21 0.12 15.31
N ILE A 179 4.64 -0.95 14.77
CA ILE A 179 5.43 -2.17 14.50
C ILE A 179 6.04 -2.20 13.08
N GLY A 180 5.46 -1.46 12.14
CA GLY A 180 5.73 -1.58 10.71
C GLY A 180 5.83 -0.24 9.97
N ALA A 181 6.31 0.83 10.63
CA ALA A 181 6.48 2.15 9.98
C ALA A 181 7.33 2.06 8.72
N LYS A 182 8.49 1.39 8.78
CA LYS A 182 9.37 1.20 7.61
C LYS A 182 8.65 0.44 6.49
N GLU A 183 7.93 -0.64 6.81
CA GLU A 183 7.12 -1.37 5.82
C GLU A 183 6.04 -0.51 5.17
N LEU A 184 5.32 0.30 5.96
CA LEU A 184 4.32 1.24 5.45
C LEU A 184 4.93 2.33 4.56
N MET A 185 6.14 2.78 4.87
CA MET A 185 6.85 3.79 4.09
C MET A 185 7.39 3.23 2.78
N SER A 186 7.96 2.02 2.80
CA SER A 186 8.44 1.35 1.59
C SER A 186 7.28 0.94 0.68
N ASN A 187 6.13 0.60 1.26
CA ASN A 187 4.94 0.16 0.55
C ASN A 187 3.74 1.08 0.84
N GLY A 188 3.82 2.34 0.40
CA GLY A 188 2.80 3.36 0.67
C GLY A 188 1.36 2.95 0.30
N TRP A 189 1.17 1.99 -0.61
CA TRP A 189 -0.14 1.47 -1.03
C TRP A 189 -0.88 0.84 0.15
N ASN A 190 -0.16 0.42 1.18
CA ASN A 190 -0.72 -0.15 2.39
C ASN A 190 -1.56 0.87 3.18
N PHE A 191 -1.36 2.18 2.98
CA PHE A 191 -2.21 3.23 3.55
C PHE A 191 -3.64 3.25 2.96
N GLN A 192 -3.93 2.52 1.89
CA GLN A 192 -5.30 2.47 1.35
C GLN A 192 -6.31 1.89 2.38
N ILE A 193 -5.83 1.11 3.37
CA ILE A 193 -6.69 0.53 4.41
C ILE A 193 -7.36 1.56 5.33
N ILE A 194 -6.80 2.77 5.42
CA ILE A 194 -7.36 3.86 6.24
C ILE A 194 -8.29 4.79 5.45
N ASN A 195 -8.48 4.57 4.15
CA ASN A 195 -9.41 5.38 3.36
C ASN A 195 -10.87 5.28 3.81
N PRO A 196 -11.41 4.09 4.15
CA PRO A 196 -12.77 3.98 4.69
C PRO A 196 -13.01 4.80 5.97
N PRO A 197 -12.20 4.68 7.05
CA PRO A 197 -12.38 5.54 8.22
C PRO A 197 -12.15 7.02 7.91
N ALA A 198 -11.20 7.36 7.05
CA ALA A 198 -10.96 8.74 6.64
C ALA A 198 -12.19 9.35 5.92
N ALA A 199 -12.78 8.64 4.97
CA ALA A 199 -13.98 9.09 4.27
C ALA A 199 -15.15 9.29 5.23
N ALA A 200 -15.36 8.37 6.18
CA ALA A 200 -16.42 8.49 7.17
C ALA A 200 -16.21 9.68 8.11
N LEU A 201 -14.99 9.89 8.60
CA LEU A 201 -14.66 11.01 9.49
C LEU A 201 -14.68 12.35 8.77
N ALA A 202 -14.20 12.42 7.52
CA ALA A 202 -14.31 13.62 6.69
C ALA A 202 -15.77 13.95 6.38
N GLY A 203 -16.60 12.96 6.08
CA GLY A 203 -18.05 13.13 5.92
C GLY A 203 -18.71 13.65 7.20
N HIS A 204 -18.34 13.08 8.35
CA HIS A 204 -18.78 13.58 9.65
C HIS A 204 -18.37 15.04 9.88
N ALA A 205 -17.13 15.41 9.56
CA ALA A 205 -16.64 16.78 9.65
C ALA A 205 -17.47 17.75 8.81
N ILE A 206 -17.73 17.41 7.53
CA ILE A 206 -18.56 18.24 6.63
C ILE A 206 -19.95 18.46 7.24
N ILE A 207 -20.61 17.39 7.70
CA ILE A 207 -21.96 17.48 8.30
C ILE A 207 -21.94 18.31 9.58
N THR A 208 -20.93 18.14 10.42
CA THR A 208 -20.76 18.88 11.67
C THR A 208 -20.54 20.37 11.40
N ILE A 209 -19.67 20.73 10.46
CA ILE A 209 -19.42 22.10 10.03
C ILE A 209 -20.70 22.72 9.45
N ALA A 210 -21.35 22.04 8.51
CA ALA A 210 -22.59 22.50 7.89
C ALA A 210 -23.71 22.71 8.94
N SER A 211 -23.82 21.81 9.90
CA SER A 211 -24.80 21.91 10.98
C SER A 211 -24.49 23.02 11.97
N PHE A 212 -23.23 23.24 12.30
CA PHE A 212 -22.78 24.32 13.17
C PHE A 212 -23.07 25.69 12.54
N ILE A 213 -22.65 25.90 11.29
CA ILE A 213 -22.87 27.15 10.56
C ILE A 213 -24.37 27.41 10.37
N ALA A 214 -25.15 26.38 10.02
CA ALA A 214 -26.60 26.55 9.87
C ALA A 214 -27.30 26.94 11.18
N LYS A 215 -26.81 26.53 12.35
CA LYS A 215 -27.41 26.92 13.64
C LYS A 215 -27.32 28.42 13.91
N ILE A 216 -26.21 29.04 13.52
CA ILE A 216 -25.95 30.49 13.72
C ILE A 216 -26.55 31.38 12.61
N THR A 217 -27.19 30.77 11.62
CA THR A 217 -27.75 31.46 10.44
C THR A 217 -29.28 31.55 10.51
N PRO A 218 -29.93 32.57 9.91
CA PRO A 218 -31.39 32.66 9.81
C PRO A 218 -32.04 31.40 9.27
N THR A 219 -33.18 31.01 9.84
CA THR A 219 -33.92 29.78 9.53
C THR A 219 -34.27 29.64 8.04
N SER A 220 -34.58 30.76 7.38
CA SER A 220 -34.95 30.82 5.96
C SER A 220 -33.89 30.27 5.01
N VAL A 221 -32.59 30.37 5.34
CA VAL A 221 -31.49 29.96 4.46
C VAL A 221 -30.74 28.72 4.94
N ARG A 222 -31.10 28.15 6.11
CA ARG A 222 -30.35 27.03 6.74
C ARG A 222 -30.20 25.82 5.83
N SER A 223 -31.28 25.41 5.18
CA SER A 223 -31.28 24.21 4.33
C SER A 223 -30.38 24.41 3.11
N LEU A 224 -30.53 25.56 2.44
CA LEU A 224 -29.73 25.94 1.29
C LEU A 224 -28.24 26.01 1.65
N LEU A 225 -27.90 26.62 2.79
CA LEU A 225 -26.52 26.74 3.24
C LEU A 225 -25.87 25.39 3.56
N LYS A 226 -26.61 24.46 4.19
CA LYS A 226 -26.10 23.09 4.42
C LYS A 226 -25.77 22.40 3.11
N VAL A 227 -26.70 22.43 2.16
CA VAL A 227 -26.51 21.83 0.83
C VAL A 227 -25.32 22.48 0.13
N ALA A 228 -25.20 23.81 0.17
CA ALA A 228 -24.09 24.54 -0.43
C ALA A 228 -22.73 24.16 0.18
N ILE A 229 -22.63 24.05 1.51
CA ILE A 229 -21.40 23.63 2.19
C ILE A 229 -21.02 22.20 1.82
N ILE A 230 -21.99 21.27 1.82
CA ILE A 230 -21.75 19.87 1.43
C ILE A 230 -21.30 19.80 -0.03
N ALA A 231 -22.04 20.44 -0.94
CA ALA A 231 -21.76 20.41 -2.37
C ALA A 231 -20.39 21.05 -2.69
N SER A 232 -20.08 22.21 -2.10
CA SER A 232 -18.79 22.88 -2.29
C SER A 232 -17.62 22.07 -1.73
N SER A 233 -17.80 21.41 -0.58
CA SER A 233 -16.78 20.52 0.00
C SER A 233 -16.51 19.34 -0.92
N LEU A 234 -17.56 18.66 -1.40
CA LEU A 234 -17.43 17.54 -2.34
C LEU A 234 -16.80 17.97 -3.67
N ALA A 235 -17.21 19.11 -4.22
CA ALA A 235 -16.65 19.66 -5.45
C ALA A 235 -15.15 19.98 -5.27
N THR A 236 -14.76 20.60 -4.15
CA THR A 236 -13.36 20.92 -3.85
C THR A 236 -12.51 19.66 -3.75
N ILE A 237 -12.99 18.64 -3.01
CA ILE A 237 -12.31 17.34 -2.90
C ILE A 237 -12.16 16.70 -4.28
N GLY A 238 -13.23 16.67 -5.08
CA GLY A 238 -13.23 16.06 -6.42
C GLY A 238 -12.27 16.76 -7.38
N VAL A 239 -12.28 18.10 -7.43
CA VAL A 239 -11.41 18.88 -8.32
C VAL A 239 -9.94 18.74 -7.94
N LEU A 240 -9.60 18.92 -6.66
CA LEU A 240 -8.21 18.77 -6.21
C LEU A 240 -7.71 17.33 -6.31
N GLY A 241 -8.58 16.37 -5.99
CA GLY A 241 -8.32 14.94 -6.17
C GLY A 241 -8.02 14.60 -7.63
N THR A 242 -8.83 15.10 -8.57
CA THR A 242 -8.63 14.87 -10.02
C THR A 242 -7.31 15.46 -10.51
N LYS A 243 -6.96 16.68 -10.07
CA LYS A 243 -5.67 17.29 -10.43
C LYS A 243 -4.49 16.44 -9.95
N ARG A 244 -4.56 15.91 -8.74
CA ARG A 244 -3.57 15.01 -8.16
C ARG A 244 -3.49 13.67 -8.89
N LEU A 245 -4.65 13.13 -9.26
CA LEU A 245 -4.75 11.85 -9.93
C LEU A 245 -4.02 11.85 -11.28
N ARG A 246 -3.96 12.99 -11.98
CA ARG A 246 -3.15 13.14 -13.21
C ARG A 246 -1.66 12.86 -12.99
N LEU A 247 -1.12 13.22 -11.83
CA LEU A 247 0.29 12.92 -11.50
C LEU A 247 0.48 11.42 -11.23
N LEU A 248 -0.49 10.78 -10.57
CA LEU A 248 -0.44 9.34 -10.28
C LEU A 248 -0.59 8.48 -11.54
N TYR A 249 -1.35 8.94 -12.54
CA TYR A 249 -1.49 8.27 -13.84
C TYR A 249 -0.42 8.69 -14.87
N TYR A 250 0.58 9.49 -14.47
CA TYR A 250 1.67 9.77 -15.38
C TYR A 250 2.45 8.47 -15.67
N PRO A 251 2.70 8.12 -16.94
CA PRO A 251 3.27 6.84 -17.31
C PRO A 251 4.79 6.83 -17.10
N PHE A 252 5.25 6.86 -15.84
CA PHE A 252 6.67 6.92 -15.49
C PHE A 252 7.51 5.79 -16.08
N SER A 253 6.90 4.63 -16.36
CA SER A 253 7.57 3.45 -16.91
C SER A 253 7.29 3.19 -18.39
N GLU A 254 6.81 4.20 -19.15
CA GLU A 254 6.52 4.08 -20.59
C GLU A 254 7.74 3.59 -21.39
N GLN A 255 8.93 4.12 -21.10
CA GLN A 255 10.15 3.73 -21.80
C GLN A 255 10.54 2.27 -21.54
N GLY A 256 10.34 1.77 -20.31
CA GLY A 256 10.52 0.36 -19.96
C GLY A 256 9.52 -0.56 -20.66
N TYR A 257 8.26 -0.12 -20.79
CA TYR A 257 7.25 -0.82 -21.59
C TYR A 257 7.68 -0.93 -23.06
N GLU A 258 8.06 0.18 -23.68
CA GLU A 258 8.51 0.24 -25.08
C GLU A 258 9.77 -0.60 -25.31
N LEU A 259 10.75 -0.53 -24.41
CA LEU A 259 11.95 -1.37 -24.45
C LEU A 259 11.59 -2.86 -24.35
N GLY A 260 10.62 -3.22 -23.50
CA GLY A 260 10.12 -4.60 -23.42
C GLY A 260 9.57 -5.08 -24.75
N LEU A 261 8.72 -4.28 -25.40
CA LEU A 261 8.18 -4.59 -26.73
C LEU A 261 9.28 -4.69 -27.80
N ALA A 262 10.27 -3.79 -27.76
CA ALA A 262 11.38 -3.82 -28.69
C ALA A 262 12.25 -5.08 -28.49
N LEU A 263 12.54 -5.45 -27.25
CA LEU A 263 13.25 -6.69 -26.92
C LEU A 263 12.50 -7.93 -27.41
N ARG A 264 11.17 -7.95 -27.31
CA ARG A 264 10.35 -9.06 -27.83
C ARG A 264 10.54 -9.28 -29.34
N GLN A 265 10.75 -8.21 -30.10
CA GLN A 265 10.91 -8.28 -31.56
C GLN A 265 12.28 -8.83 -31.98
N VAL A 266 13.31 -8.64 -31.17
CA VAL A 266 14.70 -8.98 -31.53
C VAL A 266 15.19 -10.27 -30.90
N SER A 267 14.62 -10.66 -29.75
CA SER A 267 15.02 -11.85 -28.99
C SER A 267 14.13 -13.06 -29.31
N GLN A 268 14.68 -14.26 -29.16
CA GLN A 268 13.97 -15.53 -29.26
C GLN A 268 13.28 -15.89 -27.93
N PRO A 269 12.19 -16.69 -27.93
CA PRO A 269 11.45 -17.03 -26.70
C PRO A 269 12.26 -17.67 -25.57
N ARG A 270 13.39 -18.30 -25.89
CA ARG A 270 14.28 -18.96 -24.93
C ARG A 270 15.47 -18.10 -24.51
N ASP A 271 15.65 -16.93 -25.12
CA ASP A 271 16.73 -16.03 -24.76
C ASP A 271 16.54 -15.49 -23.35
N LEU A 272 17.65 -15.38 -22.63
CA LEU A 272 17.70 -14.75 -21.32
C LEU A 272 18.06 -13.28 -21.47
N VAL A 273 17.30 -12.40 -20.83
CA VAL A 273 17.48 -10.94 -20.91
C VAL A 273 17.97 -10.37 -19.58
N VAL A 274 18.80 -9.34 -19.65
CA VAL A 274 19.19 -8.49 -18.54
C VAL A 274 18.63 -7.10 -18.81
N THR A 275 17.92 -6.51 -17.85
CA THR A 275 17.17 -5.27 -18.11
C THR A 275 17.38 -4.22 -17.04
N ILE A 276 17.62 -2.98 -17.50
CA ILE A 276 17.71 -1.76 -16.69
C ILE A 276 16.54 -0.87 -17.13
N ALA A 277 15.44 -0.94 -16.37
CA ALA A 277 14.20 -0.20 -16.63
C ALA A 277 14.27 1.26 -16.16
N ASN A 278 13.16 2.00 -16.21
CA ASN A 278 13.09 3.37 -15.65
C ASN A 278 13.48 3.42 -14.17
N ASP A 279 12.94 2.47 -13.40
CA ASP A 279 13.31 2.24 -12.00
C ASP A 279 14.13 0.95 -11.93
N LEU A 280 15.28 0.99 -11.28
CA LEU A 280 16.10 -0.20 -11.08
C LEU A 280 15.32 -1.27 -10.31
N GLY A 281 15.57 -2.53 -10.64
CA GLY A 281 14.83 -3.65 -10.05
C GLY A 281 13.42 -3.87 -10.60
N ASN A 282 12.84 -2.92 -11.36
CA ASN A 282 11.50 -3.06 -11.91
C ASN A 282 11.48 -4.06 -13.09
N PRO A 283 10.74 -5.18 -12.99
CA PRO A 283 10.73 -6.23 -14.00
C PRO A 283 9.85 -5.91 -15.22
N ILE A 284 9.37 -4.66 -15.37
CA ILE A 284 8.45 -4.26 -16.44
C ILE A 284 8.95 -4.65 -17.85
N VAL A 285 10.24 -4.46 -18.11
CA VAL A 285 10.85 -4.79 -19.41
C VAL A 285 10.78 -6.30 -19.67
N ILE A 286 11.08 -7.12 -18.66
CA ILE A 286 11.02 -8.59 -18.74
C ILE A 286 9.59 -9.03 -19.00
N TYR A 287 8.64 -8.49 -18.23
CA TYR A 287 7.22 -8.79 -18.35
C TYR A 287 6.71 -8.53 -19.78
N TYR A 288 6.96 -7.34 -20.33
CA TYR A 288 6.46 -6.98 -21.67
C TYR A 288 7.28 -7.58 -22.82
N SER A 289 8.54 -7.92 -22.59
CA SER A 289 9.34 -8.69 -23.56
C SER A 289 8.87 -10.13 -23.71
N GLN A 290 8.14 -10.67 -22.72
CA GLN A 290 7.77 -12.08 -22.64
C GLN A 290 9.01 -12.99 -22.73
N ARG A 291 10.10 -12.57 -22.08
CA ARG A 291 11.33 -13.35 -21.94
C ARG A 291 11.60 -13.67 -20.49
N ARG A 292 12.45 -14.67 -20.28
CA ARG A 292 13.01 -14.96 -18.95
C ARG A 292 14.29 -14.15 -18.79
N GLY A 293 14.68 -13.87 -17.55
CA GLY A 293 15.85 -13.06 -17.31
C GLY A 293 15.85 -12.42 -15.94
N TRP A 294 16.63 -11.36 -15.82
CA TRP A 294 16.85 -10.66 -14.56
C TRP A 294 16.77 -9.15 -14.75
N PRO A 295 16.09 -8.43 -13.82
CA PRO A 295 16.38 -7.01 -13.69
C PRO A 295 17.84 -6.86 -13.25
N PHE A 296 18.44 -5.74 -13.58
CA PHE A 296 19.79 -5.41 -13.15
C PHE A 296 19.76 -4.19 -12.22
N PRO A 297 20.33 -4.27 -11.01
CA PRO A 297 21.01 -5.44 -10.44
C PRO A 297 20.04 -6.59 -10.11
N PRO A 298 20.51 -7.85 -10.09
CA PRO A 298 19.65 -8.98 -9.74
C PRO A 298 19.24 -8.94 -8.26
N PRO A 299 18.03 -9.42 -7.91
CA PRO A 299 17.60 -9.49 -6.52
C PRO A 299 18.49 -10.42 -5.71
N THR A 300 18.97 -9.94 -4.57
CA THR A 300 19.74 -10.73 -3.60
C THR A 300 19.11 -10.61 -2.20
N PRO A 301 19.21 -11.63 -1.34
CA PRO A 301 18.59 -11.59 0.00
C PRO A 301 19.15 -10.47 0.91
N SER A 302 20.36 -10.00 0.65
CA SER A 302 21.12 -9.10 1.53
C SER A 302 21.14 -7.63 1.09
N ARG A 303 20.64 -7.30 -0.11
CA ARG A 303 20.75 -5.95 -0.68
C ARG A 303 19.48 -5.55 -1.42
N ASP A 304 19.13 -4.28 -1.27
CA ASP A 304 18.05 -3.66 -2.05
C ASP A 304 18.45 -3.63 -3.53
N PHE A 305 17.62 -4.21 -4.39
CA PHE A 305 17.90 -4.36 -5.83
C PHE A 305 17.37 -3.17 -6.65
N VAL A 306 16.97 -2.10 -5.97
CA VAL A 306 16.58 -0.80 -6.55
C VAL A 306 17.75 0.18 -6.63
N GLU A 307 18.94 -0.19 -6.16
CA GLU A 307 20.15 0.62 -6.24
C GLU A 307 21.34 -0.22 -6.69
N LEU A 308 22.25 0.39 -7.47
CA LEU A 308 23.51 -0.24 -7.83
C LEU A 308 24.50 -0.14 -6.66
N PRO A 309 25.36 -1.16 -6.46
CA PRO A 309 26.51 -1.07 -5.57
C PRO A 309 27.37 0.16 -5.88
N ALA A 310 27.86 0.83 -4.84
CA ALA A 310 28.73 2.00 -4.99
C ALA A 310 30.06 1.68 -5.69
N ASP A 311 30.56 0.44 -5.56
CA ASP A 311 31.72 -0.04 -6.30
C ASP A 311 31.27 -0.72 -7.61
N ASP A 312 31.67 -0.15 -8.74
CA ASP A 312 31.43 -0.70 -10.08
C ASP A 312 31.92 -2.13 -10.22
N ARG A 313 32.97 -2.53 -9.50
CA ARG A 313 33.51 -3.91 -9.56
C ARG A 313 32.48 -4.94 -9.12
N GLU A 314 31.68 -4.62 -8.11
CA GLU A 314 30.61 -5.51 -7.66
C GLU A 314 29.53 -5.66 -8.73
N SER A 315 29.11 -4.54 -9.34
CA SER A 315 28.14 -4.55 -10.44
C SER A 315 28.65 -5.30 -11.66
N ILE A 316 29.93 -5.13 -12.01
CA ILE A 316 30.58 -5.86 -13.10
C ILE A 316 30.56 -7.35 -12.80
N GLN A 317 30.93 -7.77 -11.59
CA GLN A 317 30.88 -9.17 -11.18
C GLN A 317 29.46 -9.75 -11.30
N MET A 318 28.44 -9.02 -10.82
CA MET A 318 27.04 -9.43 -10.96
C MET A 318 26.66 -9.62 -12.43
N PHE A 319 27.10 -8.72 -13.31
CA PHE A 319 26.81 -8.84 -14.75
C PHE A 319 27.51 -10.05 -15.36
N GLU A 320 28.78 -10.29 -15.02
CA GLU A 320 29.52 -11.48 -15.47
C GLU A 320 28.86 -12.79 -15.03
N GLU A 321 28.31 -12.85 -13.82
CA GLU A 321 27.54 -14.02 -13.37
C GLU A 321 26.29 -14.24 -14.23
N LEU A 322 25.59 -13.18 -14.64
CA LEU A 322 24.43 -13.28 -15.53
C LEU A 322 24.86 -13.68 -16.96
N ARG A 323 26.00 -13.18 -17.45
CA ARG A 323 26.60 -13.62 -18.72
C ARG A 323 26.94 -15.10 -18.69
N ALA A 324 27.57 -15.59 -17.62
CA ALA A 324 27.90 -17.00 -17.44
C ALA A 324 26.65 -17.90 -17.36
N LYS A 325 25.53 -17.36 -16.84
CA LYS A 325 24.22 -18.03 -16.84
C LYS A 325 23.51 -18.04 -18.20
N GLY A 326 24.11 -17.44 -19.23
CA GLY A 326 23.59 -17.46 -20.60
C GLY A 326 22.71 -16.27 -20.97
N ALA A 327 22.86 -15.12 -20.29
CA ALA A 327 22.25 -13.88 -20.74
C ALA A 327 22.68 -13.55 -22.17
N ALA A 328 21.70 -13.31 -23.05
CA ALA A 328 21.91 -13.06 -24.47
C ALA A 328 21.66 -11.60 -24.88
N TRP A 329 20.84 -10.87 -24.12
CA TRP A 329 20.49 -9.49 -24.42
C TRP A 329 20.55 -8.61 -23.18
N LEU A 330 21.06 -7.39 -23.36
CA LEU A 330 21.02 -6.32 -22.36
C LEU A 330 20.16 -5.17 -22.89
N GLY A 331 19.09 -4.83 -22.18
CA GLY A 331 18.22 -3.69 -22.49
C GLY A 331 18.38 -2.60 -21.44
N ILE A 332 18.64 -1.36 -21.86
CA ILE A 332 18.82 -0.21 -20.96
C ILE A 332 17.95 0.95 -21.42
N VAL A 333 17.11 1.47 -20.52
CA VAL A 333 16.39 2.74 -20.74
C VAL A 333 17.39 3.89 -20.83
N ALA A 334 17.24 4.78 -21.81
CA ALA A 334 18.23 5.83 -22.12
C ALA A 334 18.50 6.77 -20.93
N ALA A 335 17.47 7.08 -20.13
CA ALA A 335 17.62 7.87 -18.91
C ALA A 335 18.61 7.23 -17.91
N GLN A 336 18.53 5.91 -17.72
CA GLN A 336 19.44 5.17 -16.84
C GLN A 336 20.86 5.10 -17.40
N GLN A 337 21.04 5.05 -18.72
CA GLN A 337 22.37 5.15 -19.30
C GLN A 337 23.07 6.48 -18.95
N GLY A 338 22.29 7.57 -18.86
CA GLY A 338 22.80 8.86 -18.41
C GLY A 338 23.26 8.85 -16.94
N VAL A 339 22.55 8.11 -16.07
CA VAL A 339 22.95 7.89 -14.67
C VAL A 339 24.22 7.05 -14.62
N LEU A 340 24.25 5.91 -15.30
CA LEU A 340 25.43 5.04 -15.39
C LEU A 340 26.68 5.79 -15.86
N ARG A 341 26.56 6.67 -16.87
CA ARG A 341 27.70 7.46 -17.35
C ARG A 341 28.29 8.39 -16.29
N ARG A 342 27.46 8.94 -15.39
CA ARG A 342 27.89 9.87 -14.35
C ARG A 342 28.38 9.16 -13.08
N GLU A 343 27.69 8.09 -12.69
CA GLU A 343 27.84 7.47 -11.37
C GLU A 343 28.55 6.11 -11.43
N HIS A 344 28.44 5.38 -12.54
CA HIS A 344 29.01 4.04 -12.74
C HIS A 344 29.72 3.89 -14.10
N PRO A 345 30.73 4.75 -14.40
CA PRO A 345 31.33 4.82 -15.72
C PRO A 345 32.11 3.56 -16.10
N LEU A 346 32.70 2.84 -15.14
CA LEU A 346 33.44 1.61 -15.41
C LEU A 346 32.47 0.47 -15.75
N LEU A 347 31.33 0.42 -15.07
CA LEU A 347 30.26 -0.53 -15.39
C LEU A 347 29.71 -0.28 -16.80
N LEU A 348 29.45 0.98 -17.17
CA LEU A 348 28.97 1.32 -18.51
C LEU A 348 30.01 0.95 -19.59
N ALA A 349 31.28 1.27 -19.37
CA ALA A 349 32.36 0.90 -20.28
C ALA A 349 32.46 -0.64 -20.42
N HIS A 350 32.26 -1.36 -19.32
CA HIS A 350 32.23 -2.82 -19.33
C HIS A 350 31.06 -3.38 -20.13
N PHE A 351 29.85 -2.82 -19.98
CA PHE A 351 28.71 -3.18 -20.83
C PHE A 351 29.00 -2.94 -22.31
N GLU A 352 29.54 -1.78 -22.67
CA GLU A 352 29.86 -1.45 -24.06
C GLU A 352 30.96 -2.35 -24.65
N HIS A 353 31.91 -2.79 -23.82
CA HIS A 353 32.97 -3.72 -24.23
C HIS A 353 32.45 -5.14 -24.44
N THR A 354 31.58 -5.62 -23.55
CA THR A 354 31.13 -7.02 -23.51
C THR A 354 29.80 -7.26 -24.23
N SER A 355 29.10 -6.19 -24.58
CA SER A 355 27.80 -6.23 -25.22
C SER A 355 27.75 -5.21 -26.36
N PRO A 356 28.08 -5.58 -27.61
CA PRO A 356 27.95 -4.68 -28.74
C PRO A 356 26.53 -4.14 -28.89
N LEU A 357 26.43 -2.85 -29.20
CA LEU A 357 25.16 -2.17 -29.42
C LEU A 357 24.46 -2.76 -30.65
N TYR A 358 23.27 -3.31 -30.45
CA TYR A 358 22.45 -3.89 -31.51
C TYR A 358 21.46 -2.88 -32.08
N ARG A 359 20.80 -2.10 -31.20
CA ARG A 359 19.81 -1.09 -31.61
C ARG A 359 19.81 0.09 -30.65
N ARG A 360 19.83 1.30 -31.22
CA ARG A 360 19.71 2.57 -30.50
C ARG A 360 18.39 3.24 -30.83
N ASP A 361 17.70 3.69 -29.79
CA ASP A 361 16.51 4.53 -29.86
C ASP A 361 16.69 5.71 -28.88
N PRO A 362 16.10 6.89 -29.12
CA PRO A 362 16.18 8.00 -28.18
C PRO A 362 15.71 7.66 -26.75
N LYS A 363 14.82 6.67 -26.58
CA LYS A 363 14.26 6.26 -25.30
C LYS A 363 14.98 5.07 -24.66
N TRP A 364 15.68 4.24 -25.43
CA TRP A 364 16.29 3.00 -24.94
C TRP A 364 17.37 2.45 -25.85
N HIS A 365 18.16 1.51 -25.33
CA HIS A 365 19.25 0.85 -26.03
C HIS A 365 19.17 -0.66 -25.82
N ILE A 366 19.40 -1.42 -26.89
CA ILE A 366 19.51 -2.88 -26.84
C ILE A 366 20.91 -3.27 -27.29
N TYR A 367 21.55 -4.10 -26.49
CA TYR A 367 22.86 -4.68 -26.74
C TYR A 367 22.74 -6.20 -26.84
N SER A 368 23.51 -6.78 -27.76
CA SER A 368 23.68 -8.24 -27.81
C SER A 368 24.85 -8.59 -26.90
N ILE A 369 24.64 -9.52 -25.97
CA ILE A 369 25.67 -9.89 -24.99
C ILE A 369 26.59 -10.94 -25.62
N ILE A 370 27.90 -10.71 -25.59
CA ILE A 370 28.88 -11.74 -25.94
C ILE A 370 28.85 -12.79 -24.82
N PRO A 371 28.68 -14.09 -25.12
CA PRO A 371 28.69 -15.13 -24.09
C PRO A 371 29.95 -15.05 -23.21
N GLY A 372 29.78 -15.16 -21.90
CA GLY A 372 30.92 -15.27 -20.99
C GLY A 372 31.57 -16.64 -21.11
N ASP A 373 32.88 -16.74 -20.86
CA ASP A 373 33.54 -18.03 -20.75
C ASP A 373 32.88 -18.84 -19.63
N LYS A 374 32.41 -20.05 -19.94
CA LYS A 374 31.87 -20.96 -18.91
C LYS A 374 33.01 -21.28 -17.95
N LYS A 375 32.98 -20.72 -16.74
CA LYS A 375 33.74 -21.28 -15.63
C LYS A 375 33.14 -22.65 -15.32
N ASN A 376 33.87 -23.70 -15.69
CA ASN A 376 33.58 -25.09 -15.34
C ASN A 376 33.56 -25.29 -13.84
#